data_AF-A0A9W6I2H6-F1
#
_entry.id   AF-A0A9W6I2H6-F1
#
_cell.length_a   1.000
_cell.length_b   1.000
_cell.length_c   1.000
_cell.angle_alpha   90.00
_cell.angle_beta   90.00
_cell.angle_gamma   90.00
#
_symmetry.space_group_name_H-M   'P 1'
#
loop_
_entity.id
_entity.type
_entity.pdbx_description
1 polymer ?
#
loop_
_entity_poly.entity_id
_entity_poly.type
_entity_poly.pdbx_seq_one_letter_code
_entity_poly.pdbx_strand_id
1 'polypeptide(L)'
;MPQPLPFVIDPTGADRHAEYRALRARGPATPVDILGLRAWAVTDPALLKALLTSPDVSKNGRAHYPAFQQTISTWPLALWIEVQSMLTAYGADHRRLRRMVAPAFSARRIARLKPIIRSLVTELVDDLAAVPPARWWTCVNGWPTRCPSP
;
A
#
# COMPACT_ATOMS: atom_id res chain seq x y z
N MET A 1 19.61 3.71 26.95
CA MET A 1 18.33 3.04 27.28
C MET A 1 18.21 1.80 26.41
N PRO A 2 17.76 0.65 26.95
CA PRO A 2 17.54 -0.54 26.12
C PRO A 2 16.47 -0.23 25.07
N GLN A 3 16.79 -0.46 23.80
CA GLN A 3 15.81 -0.27 22.73
C GLN A 3 14.78 -1.42 22.83
N PRO A 4 13.47 -1.13 22.78
CA PRO A 4 12.45 -2.18 22.81
C PRO A 4 12.68 -3.17 21.67
N LEU A 5 12.43 -4.46 21.92
CA LEU A 5 12.46 -5.47 20.86
C LEU A 5 11.53 -5.06 19.72
N PRO A 6 11.98 -5.16 18.45
CA PRO A 6 11.18 -4.75 17.31
C PRO A 6 9.92 -5.62 17.21
N PHE A 7 8.81 -4.99 16.80
CA PHE A 7 7.61 -5.74 16.43
C PHE A 7 7.86 -6.46 15.10
N VAL A 8 7.73 -7.78 15.07
CA VAL A 8 7.92 -8.58 13.84
C VAL A 8 6.64 -8.52 13.00
N ILE A 9 6.75 -8.02 11.77
CA ILE A 9 5.63 -7.95 10.83
C ILE A 9 5.33 -9.36 10.27
N ASP A 10 4.07 -9.75 10.27
CA ASP A 10 3.60 -10.98 9.63
C ASP A 10 3.61 -10.80 8.10
N PRO A 11 4.50 -11.51 7.37
CA PRO A 11 4.57 -11.40 5.92
C PRO A 11 3.39 -12.07 5.20
N THR A 12 2.66 -12.96 5.88
CA THR A 12 1.48 -13.64 5.31
C THR A 12 0.24 -12.75 5.35
N GLY A 13 0.21 -11.78 6.28
CA GLY A 13 -0.89 -10.85 6.44
C GLY A 13 -2.18 -11.50 6.93
N ALA A 14 -2.08 -12.56 7.74
CA ALA A 14 -3.22 -13.37 8.17
C ALA A 14 -4.30 -12.56 8.91
N ASP A 15 -3.89 -11.60 9.74
CA ASP A 15 -4.79 -10.59 10.34
C ASP A 15 -4.13 -9.20 10.38
N ARG A 16 -4.24 -8.49 9.24
CA ARG A 16 -3.70 -7.13 9.11
C ARG A 16 -4.35 -6.13 10.06
N HIS A 17 -5.63 -6.32 10.42
CA HIS A 17 -6.34 -5.38 11.27
C HIS A 17 -5.88 -5.49 12.72
N ALA A 18 -5.68 -6.70 13.23
CA ALA A 18 -5.08 -6.92 14.55
C ALA A 18 -3.66 -6.37 14.60
N GLU A 19 -2.85 -6.63 13.58
CA GLU A 19 -1.49 -6.12 13.49
C GLU A 19 -1.46 -4.57 13.53
N TYR A 20 -2.30 -3.88 12.75
CA TYR A 20 -2.40 -2.43 12.78
C TYR A 20 -2.90 -1.87 14.11
N ARG A 21 -3.77 -2.59 14.84
CA ARG A 21 -4.18 -2.20 16.20
C ARG A 21 -3.00 -2.32 17.17
N ALA A 22 -2.24 -3.42 17.10
CA ALA A 22 -1.08 -3.65 17.94
C ALA A 22 0.03 -2.61 17.72
N LEU A 23 0.31 -2.25 16.46
CA LEU A 23 1.28 -1.20 16.14
C LEU A 23 0.84 0.18 16.66
N ARG A 24 -0.43 0.55 16.48
CA ARG A 24 -0.97 1.82 17.02
C ARG A 24 -0.92 1.89 18.54
N ALA A 25 -1.16 0.78 19.24
CA ALA A 25 -1.10 0.73 20.69
C ALA A 25 0.33 0.96 21.25
N ARG A 26 1.37 0.77 20.42
CA ARG A 26 2.77 0.99 20.80
C ARG A 26 3.23 2.45 20.64
N GLY A 27 2.40 3.31 20.05
CA GLY A 27 2.66 4.74 19.93
C GLY A 27 2.75 5.22 18.48
N PRO A 28 3.24 6.47 18.26
CA PRO A 28 3.20 7.12 16.95
C PRO A 28 4.20 6.54 15.93
N ALA A 29 5.31 5.98 16.42
CA ALA A 29 6.32 5.28 15.62
C ALA A 29 6.88 4.10 16.41
N THR A 30 6.89 2.92 15.80
CA THR A 30 7.31 1.65 16.43
C THR A 30 8.45 1.03 15.64
N PRO A 31 9.57 0.62 16.28
CA PRO A 31 10.59 -0.20 15.65
C PRO A 31 9.99 -1.55 15.21
N VAL A 32 10.21 -1.93 13.95
CA VAL A 32 9.71 -3.18 13.38
C VAL A 32 10.82 -3.99 12.74
N ASP A 33 10.60 -5.30 12.66
CA ASP A 33 11.36 -6.22 11.83
C ASP A 33 10.46 -6.66 10.66
N ILE A 34 10.97 -6.48 9.44
CA ILE A 34 10.29 -6.89 8.22
C ILE A 34 11.22 -7.90 7.54
N LEU A 35 11.02 -9.19 7.79
CA LEU A 35 11.84 -10.26 7.21
C LEU A 35 13.35 -10.04 7.46
N GLY A 36 13.73 -9.71 8.69
CA GLY A 36 15.12 -9.45 9.09
C GLY A 36 15.62 -8.03 8.82
N LEU A 37 14.83 -7.18 8.14
CA LEU A 37 15.15 -5.77 7.95
C LEU A 37 14.53 -4.93 9.07
N ARG A 38 15.37 -4.22 9.83
CA ARG A 38 14.91 -3.25 10.85
C ARG A 38 14.43 -1.96 10.19
N ALA A 39 13.21 -1.56 10.54
CA ALA A 39 12.58 -0.33 10.06
C ALA A 39 11.73 0.33 11.16
N TRP A 40 11.08 1.44 10.81
CA TRP A 40 10.08 2.09 11.66
C TRP A 40 8.71 2.02 10.99
N ALA A 41 7.72 1.52 11.72
CA ALA A 41 6.31 1.65 11.35
C ALA A 41 5.75 2.92 11.98
N VAL A 42 5.36 3.89 11.14
CA VAL A 42 4.74 5.14 11.59
C VAL A 42 3.23 5.00 11.48
N THR A 43 2.54 5.08 12.62
CA THR A 43 1.10 4.85 12.71
C THR A 43 0.30 6.09 13.07
N ASP A 44 0.96 7.17 13.49
CA ASP A 44 0.32 8.47 13.70
C ASP A 44 0.18 9.27 12.39
N PRO A 45 -1.04 9.69 12.00
CA PRO A 45 -1.25 10.42 10.75
C PRO A 45 -0.55 11.77 10.66
N ALA A 46 -0.41 12.49 11.77
CA ALA A 46 0.22 13.82 11.77
C ALA A 46 1.74 13.69 11.59
N LEU A 47 2.36 12.76 12.31
CA LEU A 47 3.77 12.41 12.15
C LEU A 47 4.06 11.88 10.76
N LEU A 48 3.23 10.97 10.24
CA LEU A 48 3.39 10.44 8.89
C LEU A 48 3.34 11.56 7.85
N LYS A 49 2.38 12.49 7.97
CA LYS A 49 2.29 13.65 7.09
C LYS A 49 3.55 14.51 7.16
N ALA A 50 4.02 14.82 8.38
CA ALA A 50 5.23 15.62 8.58
C ALA A 50 6.45 14.97 7.90
N LEU A 51 6.66 13.66 8.11
CA LEU A 51 7.76 12.91 7.50
C LEU A 51 7.65 12.87 5.97
N LEU A 52 6.47 12.60 5.42
CA LEU A 52 6.28 12.50 3.97
C LEU A 52 6.49 13.81 3.22
N THR A 53 6.39 14.95 3.92
CA THR A 53 6.65 16.29 3.37
C THR A 53 8.02 16.85 3.74
N SER A 54 8.76 16.20 4.65
CA SER A 54 10.04 16.70 5.13
C SER A 54 11.13 16.53 4.06
N PRO A 55 11.98 17.54 3.82
CA PRO A 55 13.18 17.41 3.01
C PRO A 55 14.28 16.57 3.68
N ASP A 56 14.08 16.11 4.92
CA ASP A 56 15.04 15.26 5.62
C ASP A 56 14.74 13.76 5.43
N VAL A 57 13.61 13.42 4.80
CA VAL A 57 13.18 12.04 4.56
C VAL A 57 13.24 11.72 3.06
N SER A 58 14.26 10.94 2.69
CA SER A 58 14.47 10.51 1.31
C SER A 58 13.59 9.34 0.92
N LYS A 59 13.12 9.36 -0.35
CA LYS A 59 12.52 8.22 -1.05
C LYS A 59 13.49 7.51 -2.00
N ASN A 60 14.69 8.08 -2.17
CA ASN A 60 15.78 7.48 -2.94
C ASN A 60 16.67 6.67 -1.98
N GLY A 61 16.41 5.36 -1.89
CA GLY A 61 17.23 4.45 -1.09
C GLY A 61 18.67 4.39 -1.60
N ARG A 62 18.88 4.35 -2.92
CA ARG A 62 20.22 4.26 -3.53
C ARG A 62 21.13 5.42 -3.15
N ALA A 63 20.58 6.62 -2.98
CA ALA A 63 21.34 7.80 -2.61
C ALA A 63 21.50 7.97 -1.09
N HIS A 64 20.49 7.60 -0.30
CA HIS A 64 20.40 8.04 1.11
C HIS A 64 20.21 6.90 2.13
N TYR A 65 20.19 5.64 1.71
CA TYR A 65 20.19 4.50 2.61
C TYR A 65 21.59 3.86 2.66
N PRO A 66 22.36 4.01 3.77
CA PRO A 66 23.76 3.57 3.82
C PRO A 66 23.98 2.08 3.52
N ALA A 67 23.04 1.21 3.93
CA ALA A 67 23.15 -0.24 3.72
C ALA A 67 22.50 -0.72 2.41
N PHE A 68 22.10 0.19 1.51
CA PHE A 68 21.26 -0.12 0.36
C PHE A 68 21.75 -1.31 -0.47
N GLN A 69 23.03 -1.34 -0.87
CA GLN A 69 23.58 -2.42 -1.71
C GLN A 69 23.52 -3.79 -1.03
N GLN A 70 23.77 -3.84 0.28
CA GLN A 70 23.70 -5.09 1.04
C GLN A 70 22.27 -5.53 1.30
N THR A 71 21.35 -4.59 1.49
CA THR A 71 19.93 -4.90 1.66
C THR A 71 19.31 -5.45 0.39
N ILE A 72 19.54 -4.81 -0.77
CA ILE A 72 18.91 -5.25 -2.03
C ILE A 72 19.42 -6.62 -2.51
N SER A 73 20.62 -7.03 -2.10
CA SER A 73 21.20 -8.32 -2.51
C SER A 73 20.66 -9.51 -1.75
N THR A 74 20.02 -9.30 -0.59
CA THR A 74 19.65 -10.37 0.34
C THR A 74 18.21 -10.31 0.82
N TRP A 75 17.60 -9.12 0.85
CA TRP A 75 16.28 -8.94 1.43
C TRP A 75 15.17 -9.32 0.42
N PRO A 76 14.22 -10.21 0.77
CA PRO A 76 13.21 -10.70 -0.18
C PRO A 76 12.31 -9.62 -0.79
N LEU A 77 12.22 -8.45 -0.15
CA LEU A 77 11.39 -7.32 -0.56
C LEU A 77 12.22 -6.18 -1.19
N ALA A 78 13.44 -6.47 -1.68
CA ALA A 78 14.34 -5.48 -2.27
C ALA A 78 13.69 -4.59 -3.35
N LEU A 79 12.80 -5.14 -4.18
CA LEU A 79 12.11 -4.40 -5.24
C LEU A 79 11.32 -3.19 -4.71
N TRP A 80 10.84 -3.22 -3.47
CA TRP A 80 10.10 -2.11 -2.87
C TRP A 80 10.96 -0.86 -2.63
N ILE A 81 12.28 -1.02 -2.52
CA ILE A 81 13.22 0.10 -2.31
C ILE A 81 14.13 0.34 -3.52
N GLU A 82 14.27 -0.64 -4.42
CA GLU A 82 15.18 -0.56 -5.56
C GLU A 82 14.58 0.14 -6.80
N VAL A 83 13.27 0.02 -7.00
CA VAL A 83 12.58 0.53 -8.21
C VAL A 83 12.95 1.98 -8.47
N GLN A 84 13.34 2.30 -9.71
CA GLN A 84 13.64 3.65 -10.14
C GLN A 84 12.43 4.23 -10.87
N SER A 85 11.75 5.19 -10.24
CA SER A 85 10.59 5.87 -10.81
C SER A 85 10.41 7.26 -10.20
N MET A 86 9.37 7.99 -10.64
CA MET A 86 9.00 9.25 -9.97
C MET A 86 8.69 9.05 -8.48
N LEU A 87 8.27 7.86 -8.04
CA LEU A 87 7.97 7.56 -6.63
C LEU A 87 9.22 7.57 -5.74
N THR A 88 10.35 7.10 -6.27
CA THR A 88 11.64 6.92 -5.57
C THR A 88 12.68 7.96 -5.97
N ALA A 89 12.39 8.82 -6.96
CA ALA A 89 13.20 9.98 -7.29
C ALA A 89 13.21 10.99 -6.12
N TYR A 90 14.28 11.78 -6.03
CA TYR A 90 14.48 12.72 -4.94
C TYR A 90 14.94 14.09 -5.44
N GLY A 91 14.67 15.15 -4.67
CA GLY A 91 15.17 16.50 -4.94
C GLY A 91 14.83 17.03 -6.34
N ALA A 92 15.86 17.46 -7.08
CA ALA A 92 15.71 18.06 -8.41
C ALA A 92 15.15 17.08 -9.45
N ASP A 93 15.53 15.79 -9.38
CA ASP A 93 15.04 14.77 -10.31
C ASP A 93 13.55 14.53 -10.14
N HIS A 94 13.07 14.45 -8.89
CA HIS A 94 11.64 14.35 -8.62
C HIS A 94 10.88 15.55 -9.19
N ARG A 95 11.38 16.78 -8.97
CA ARG A 95 10.76 18.00 -9.53
C ARG A 95 10.73 17.98 -11.06
N ARG A 96 11.80 17.51 -11.71
CA ARG A 96 11.88 17.39 -13.17
C ARG A 96 10.87 16.38 -13.71
N LEU A 97 10.86 15.16 -13.16
CA LEU A 97 9.93 14.09 -13.55
C LEU A 97 8.47 14.51 -13.32
N ARG A 98 8.16 15.07 -12.15
CA ARG A 98 6.82 15.55 -11.81
C ARG A 98 6.34 16.62 -12.80
N ARG A 99 7.19 17.56 -13.21
CA ARG A 99 6.84 18.60 -14.17
C ARG A 99 6.42 18.01 -15.53
N MET A 100 7.08 16.96 -15.98
CA MET A 100 6.76 16.30 -17.25
C MET A 100 5.46 15.48 -17.17
N VAL A 101 5.23 14.78 -16.06
CA VAL A 101 4.10 13.85 -15.91
C VAL A 101 2.81 14.54 -15.44
N ALA A 102 2.90 15.59 -14.63
CA ALA A 102 1.73 16.23 -14.00
C ALA A 102 0.62 16.68 -14.95
N PRO A 103 0.89 17.25 -16.15
CA PRO A 103 -0.16 17.70 -17.05
C PRO A 103 -1.09 16.57 -17.53
N ALA A 104 -0.56 15.36 -17.69
CA ALA A 104 -1.32 14.17 -18.08
C ALA A 104 -2.32 13.72 -16.98
N PHE A 105 -2.00 14.02 -15.71
CA PHE A 105 -2.82 13.69 -14.53
C PHE A 105 -3.54 14.93 -13.96
N SER A 106 -3.85 15.91 -14.79
CA SER A 106 -4.58 17.11 -14.35
C SER A 106 -6.01 16.78 -13.92
N ALA A 107 -6.55 17.56 -12.97
CA ALA A 107 -7.92 17.39 -12.47
C ALA A 107 -8.96 17.36 -13.61
N ARG A 108 -8.77 18.20 -14.65
CA ARG A 108 -9.63 18.21 -15.84
C ARG A 108 -9.57 16.90 -16.63
N ARG A 109 -8.39 16.31 -16.82
CA ARG A 109 -8.24 15.02 -17.50
C ARG A 109 -8.85 13.89 -16.68
N ILE A 110 -8.60 13.86 -15.37
CA ILE A 110 -9.21 12.87 -14.47
C ILE A 110 -10.74 12.99 -14.45
N ALA A 111 -11.29 14.21 -14.41
CA ALA A 111 -12.74 14.42 -14.46
C ALA A 111 -13.38 13.88 -15.75
N ARG A 112 -12.68 13.93 -16.89
CA ARG A 112 -13.13 13.35 -18.16
C ARG A 112 -13.17 11.82 -18.16
N LEU A 113 -12.43 11.15 -17.27
CA LEU A 113 -12.49 9.70 -17.12
C LEU A 113 -13.74 9.24 -16.35
N LYS A 114 -14.38 10.11 -15.57
CA LYS A 114 -15.55 9.77 -14.75
C LYS A 114 -16.69 9.07 -15.54
N PRO A 115 -17.17 9.58 -16.68
CA PRO A 115 -18.20 8.89 -17.45
C PRO A 115 -17.73 7.53 -17.99
N ILE A 116 -16.48 7.41 -18.42
CA ILE A 116 -15.90 6.17 -18.94
C ILE A 116 -15.85 5.11 -17.84
N ILE A 117 -15.31 5.46 -16.67
CA ILE A 117 -15.24 4.58 -15.50
C ILE A 117 -16.65 4.14 -15.09
N ARG A 118 -17.61 5.06 -15.07
CA ARG A 118 -19.00 4.73 -14.74
C ARG A 118 -19.58 3.71 -15.71
N SER A 119 -19.39 3.90 -17.01
CA SER A 119 -19.86 2.97 -18.03
C SER A 119 -19.28 1.58 -17.82
N LEU A 120 -17.95 1.48 -17.64
CA LEU A 120 -17.25 0.21 -17.44
C LEU A 120 -17.72 -0.50 -16.18
N VAL A 121 -17.88 0.23 -15.07
CA VAL A 121 -18.36 -0.36 -13.81
C VAL A 121 -19.80 -0.84 -13.94
N THR A 122 -20.67 -0.07 -14.59
CA THR A 122 -22.06 -0.48 -14.83
C THR A 122 -22.10 -1.76 -15.66
N GLU A 123 -21.38 -1.81 -16.78
CA GLU A 123 -21.28 -3.01 -17.63
C GLU A 123 -20.80 -4.23 -16.83
N LEU A 124 -19.70 -4.10 -16.07
CA LEU A 124 -19.17 -5.20 -15.28
C LEU A 124 -20.13 -5.69 -14.18
N VAL A 125 -20.91 -4.78 -13.59
CA VAL A 125 -21.91 -5.13 -12.56
C VAL A 125 -23.13 -5.79 -13.20
N ASP A 126 -23.59 -5.30 -14.36
CA ASP A 126 -24.70 -5.87 -15.10
C ASP A 126 -24.34 -7.28 -15.60
N ASP A 127 -23.13 -7.46 -16.13
CA ASP A 127 -22.61 -8.78 -16.53
C ASP A 127 -22.55 -9.75 -15.35
N LEU A 128 -22.06 -9.30 -14.19
CA LEU A 128 -22.03 -10.11 -12.98
C LEU A 128 -23.43 -10.50 -12.51
N ALA A 129 -24.40 -9.59 -12.62
CA ALA A 129 -25.79 -9.86 -12.26
C ALA A 129 -26.48 -10.84 -13.24
N ALA A 130 -26.03 -10.88 -14.49
CA ALA A 130 -26.50 -11.81 -15.50
C ALA A 130 -25.88 -13.23 -15.36
N VAL A 131 -24.76 -13.38 -14.64
CA VAL A 131 -24.21 -14.70 -14.32
C VAL A 131 -25.21 -15.44 -13.44
N PRO A 132 -25.74 -16.61 -13.88
CA PRO A 132 -26.58 -17.43 -13.02
C PRO A 132 -25.83 -17.72 -11.73
N PRO A 133 -26.48 -17.68 -10.55
CA PRO A 133 -25.81 -17.95 -9.29
C PRO A 133 -25.08 -19.28 -9.41
N ALA A 134 -23.75 -19.22 -9.45
CA ALA A 134 -22.98 -20.42 -9.65
C ALA A 134 -23.23 -21.34 -8.45
N ARG A 135 -23.26 -22.66 -8.70
CA ARG A 135 -23.57 -23.71 -7.71
C ARG A 135 -22.67 -23.72 -6.45
N TRP A 136 -21.74 -22.77 -6.33
CA TRP A 136 -20.85 -22.61 -5.18
C TRP A 136 -21.53 -21.95 -3.98
N TRP A 137 -22.81 -21.56 -4.07
CA TRP A 137 -23.67 -21.45 -2.89
C TRP A 137 -24.01 -22.84 -2.32
N THR A 138 -23.00 -23.65 -2.01
CA THR A 138 -23.18 -24.72 -1.03
C THR A 138 -22.98 -24.08 0.32
N CYS A 139 -24.09 -23.94 1.04
CA CYS A 139 -24.10 -23.50 2.43
C CYS A 139 -23.11 -24.34 3.23
N VAL A 140 -22.04 -23.71 3.72
CA VAL A 140 -21.25 -24.20 4.84
C VAL A 140 -21.13 -23.03 5.82
N ASN A 141 -21.65 -23.23 7.03
CA ASN A 141 -21.64 -22.27 8.15
C ASN A 141 -22.53 -21.02 8.02
N GLY A 142 -23.72 -21.20 7.43
CA GLY A 142 -24.95 -20.48 7.81
C GLY A 142 -24.97 -18.97 7.71
N TRP A 143 -25.14 -18.40 6.50
CA TRP A 143 -26.03 -17.28 6.10
C TRP A 143 -25.69 -16.87 4.63
N PRO A 144 -26.62 -16.38 3.78
CA PRO A 144 -28.08 -16.36 3.85
C PRO A 144 -28.76 -17.33 2.84
N THR A 145 -29.72 -18.10 3.33
CA THR A 145 -30.76 -18.81 2.55
C THR A 145 -31.70 -17.79 1.88
N ARG A 146 -32.12 -17.93 0.62
CA ARG A 146 -33.09 -18.94 0.13
C ARG A 146 -32.98 -19.15 -1.39
N CYS A 147 -32.96 -20.42 -1.81
CA CYS A 147 -33.84 -20.95 -2.86
C CYS A 147 -34.63 -22.11 -2.21
N PRO A 148 -35.86 -22.50 -2.63
CA PRO A 148 -36.38 -22.43 -4.00
C PRO A 148 -37.88 -22.00 -4.14
N SER A 149 -38.34 -21.63 -5.35
CA SER A 149 -39.32 -22.33 -6.24
C SER A 149 -40.58 -21.48 -6.52
N PRO A 150 -41.37 -21.72 -7.60
CA PRO A 150 -41.36 -22.83 -8.57
C PRO A 150 -40.44 -22.65 -9.78
#